data_AF-A0A943QL21-F1
#
_entry.id   AF-A0A943QL21-F1
#
_cell.length_a   1.000
_cell.length_b   1.000
_cell.length_c   1.000
_cell.angle_alpha   90.00
_cell.angle_beta   90.00
_cell.angle_gamma   90.00
#
_symmetry.space_group_name_H-M   'P 1'
#
loop_
_entity.id
_entity.type
_entity.pdbx_description
1 polymer ?
#
loop_
_entity_poly.entity_id
_entity_poly.type
_entity_poly.pdbx_seq_one_letter_code
_entity_poly.pdbx_strand_id
1 'polypeptide(L)'
;MSKADRLPKEVQENIEGILSILDEEYGADRDQYKDNGGYVIVVEDESDFPIIKEKAHIDVDNVIVEYVDKIECSNEKVYTSSLALCNNDYSVSLVIPFEITPKNILNQM
;
A
#
# COMPACT_ATOMS: atom_id res chain seq x y z
N MET A 1 18.62 3.26 10.16
CA MET A 1 17.63 3.62 9.15
C MET A 1 16.78 2.40 8.85
N SER A 2 15.47 2.55 8.98
CA SER A 2 14.49 1.59 8.47
C SER A 2 14.54 1.58 6.93
N LYS A 3 13.86 0.61 6.30
CA LYS A 3 13.65 0.63 4.85
C LYS A 3 12.80 1.84 4.42
N ALA A 4 11.82 2.22 5.24
CA ALA A 4 10.92 3.35 4.97
C ALA A 4 11.68 4.69 4.91
N ASP A 5 12.73 4.87 5.72
CA ASP A 5 13.55 6.10 5.73
C ASP A 5 14.27 6.36 4.39
N ARG A 6 14.29 5.39 3.47
CA ARG A 6 14.89 5.51 2.13
C ARG A 6 13.89 5.92 1.06
N LEU A 7 12.59 5.93 1.37
CA LEU A 7 11.54 6.36 0.46
C LEU A 7 11.54 7.89 0.35
N PRO A 8 11.00 8.47 -0.74
CA PRO A 8 10.76 9.90 -0.80
C PRO A 8 9.90 10.38 0.38
N LYS A 9 10.05 11.64 0.79
CA LYS A 9 9.37 12.19 1.96
C LYS A 9 7.85 12.11 1.81
N GLU A 10 7.35 12.36 0.62
CA GLU A 10 5.93 12.36 0.26
C GLU A 10 5.33 10.95 0.37
N VAL A 11 6.13 9.92 0.06
CA VAL A 11 5.72 8.52 0.25
C VAL A 11 5.69 8.17 1.75
N GLN A 12 6.69 8.62 2.52
CA GLN A 12 6.70 8.43 3.97
C GLN A 12 5.48 9.08 4.63
N GLU A 13 5.17 10.33 4.27
CA GLU A 13 3.99 11.07 4.76
C GLU A 13 2.68 10.37 4.38
N ASN A 14 2.57 9.82 3.16
CA ASN A 14 1.39 9.03 2.77
C ASN A 14 1.23 7.77 3.62
N ILE A 15 2.31 7.03 3.86
CA ILE A 15 2.32 5.83 4.70
C ILE A 15 1.95 6.19 6.15
N GLU A 16 2.55 7.25 6.71
CA GLU A 16 2.23 7.74 8.06
C GLU A 16 0.76 8.14 8.19
N GLY A 17 0.19 8.78 7.17
CA GLY A 17 -1.24 9.10 7.13
C GLY A 17 -2.13 7.86 7.18
N ILE A 18 -1.82 6.83 6.39
CA ILE A 18 -2.56 5.56 6.38
C ILE A 18 -2.44 4.86 7.75
N LEU A 19 -1.23 4.79 8.31
CA LEU A 19 -1.01 4.17 9.62
C LEU A 19 -1.74 4.91 10.73
N SER A 20 -1.79 6.25 10.68
CA SER A 20 -2.54 7.06 11.64
C SER A 20 -4.04 6.75 11.62
N ILE A 21 -4.62 6.55 10.42
CA ILE A 21 -6.02 6.12 10.28
C ILE A 21 -6.21 4.73 10.90
N LEU A 22 -5.30 3.78 10.64
CA LEU A 22 -5.39 2.45 11.24
C LEU A 22 -5.30 2.50 12.77
N ASP A 23 -4.43 3.35 13.32
CA ASP A 23 -4.30 3.54 14.77
C ASP A 23 -5.54 4.19 15.39
N GLU A 24 -6.19 5.12 14.69
CA GLU A 24 -7.43 5.77 15.14
C GLU A 24 -8.62 4.81 15.13
N GLU A 25 -8.77 4.01 14.06
CA GLU A 25 -9.93 3.15 13.86
C GLU A 25 -9.81 1.79 14.57
N TYR A 26 -8.58 1.24 14.68
CA TYR A 26 -8.34 -0.10 15.22
C TYR A 26 -7.48 -0.12 16.49
N GLY A 27 -6.94 1.03 16.89
CA GLY A 27 -6.14 1.20 18.10
C GLY A 27 -4.63 1.08 17.84
N ALA A 28 -3.87 2.05 18.37
CA ALA A 28 -2.41 2.12 18.23
C ALA A 28 -1.65 0.96 18.92
N ASP A 29 -2.27 0.30 19.90
CA ASP A 29 -1.68 -0.83 20.64
C ASP A 29 -2.05 -2.20 20.04
N ARG A 30 -2.67 -2.25 18.86
CA ARG A 30 -3.11 -3.50 18.22
C ARG A 30 -1.93 -4.42 17.89
N ASP A 31 -2.13 -5.72 18.04
CA ASP A 31 -1.20 -6.72 17.50
C ASP A 31 -1.41 -6.79 15.98
N GLN A 32 -0.52 -6.15 15.22
CA GLN A 32 -0.58 -6.08 13.76
C GLN A 32 -0.64 -7.44 13.03
N TYR A 33 -0.37 -8.55 13.72
CA TYR A 33 -0.42 -9.91 13.16
C TYR A 33 -1.64 -10.72 13.61
N LYS A 34 -2.40 -10.25 14.61
CA LYS A 34 -3.54 -10.99 15.17
C LYS A 34 -4.84 -10.22 15.16
N ASP A 35 -4.76 -8.89 15.32
CA ASP A 35 -5.92 -8.02 15.42
C ASP A 35 -6.35 -7.52 14.03
N ASN A 36 -7.61 -7.09 13.94
CA ASN A 36 -8.19 -6.56 12.70
C ASN A 36 -7.53 -5.22 12.28
N GLY A 37 -7.87 -4.75 11.08
CA GLY A 37 -7.44 -3.44 10.58
C GLY A 37 -6.80 -3.52 9.21
N GLY A 38 -5.48 -3.43 9.16
CA GLY A 38 -4.78 -3.46 7.88
C GLY A 38 -3.30 -3.20 7.99
N TYR A 39 -2.66 -3.13 6.83
CA TYR A 39 -1.26 -2.75 6.71
C TYR A 39 -0.97 -2.11 5.36
N VAL A 40 0.22 -1.53 5.27
CA VAL A 40 0.76 -0.97 4.04
C VAL A 40 1.82 -1.91 3.47
N ILE A 41 1.70 -2.26 2.19
CA ILE A 41 2.75 -2.94 1.43
C ILE A 41 3.42 -1.90 0.53
N VAL A 42 4.73 -1.76 0.68
CA VAL A 42 5.56 -0.98 -0.25
C VAL A 42 6.26 -1.95 -1.19
N VAL A 43 5.99 -1.84 -2.49
CA VAL A 43 6.61 -2.66 -3.53
C VAL A 43 7.96 -2.06 -3.92
N GLU A 44 9.01 -2.88 -3.91
CA GLU A 44 10.34 -2.48 -4.37
C GLU A 44 10.58 -2.94 -5.81
N ASP A 45 10.07 -4.12 -6.19
CA ASP A 45 10.30 -4.75 -7.50
C ASP A 45 9.11 -5.62 -7.96
N GLU A 46 8.99 -5.89 -9.26
CA GLU A 46 7.93 -6.77 -9.80
C GLU A 46 7.98 -8.20 -9.22
N SER A 47 9.16 -8.66 -8.77
CA SER A 47 9.32 -9.94 -8.08
C SER A 47 8.61 -10.01 -6.71
N ASP A 48 8.14 -8.88 -6.17
CA ASP A 48 7.27 -8.85 -5.00
C ASP A 48 5.84 -9.29 -5.32
N PHE A 49 5.37 -9.18 -6.57
CA PHE A 49 3.97 -9.50 -6.92
C PHE A 49 3.57 -10.95 -6.64
N PRO A 50 4.38 -11.98 -6.97
CA PRO A 50 4.10 -13.34 -6.55
C PRO A 50 4.02 -13.50 -5.02
N ILE A 51 4.85 -12.76 -4.27
CA ILE A 51 4.88 -12.80 -2.81
C ILE A 51 3.60 -12.17 -2.25
N ILE A 52 3.17 -11.04 -2.80
CA ILE A 52 1.91 -10.37 -2.43
C ILE A 52 0.71 -11.29 -2.70
N LYS A 53 0.70 -11.97 -3.86
CA LYS A 53 -0.34 -12.94 -4.20
C LYS A 53 -0.38 -14.12 -3.23
N GLU A 54 0.78 -14.63 -2.82
CA GLU A 54 0.86 -15.76 -1.88
C GLU A 54 0.51 -15.36 -0.44
N LYS A 55 1.08 -14.25 0.05
CA LYS A 55 1.04 -13.86 1.47
C LYS A 55 -0.15 -12.97 1.82
N ALA A 56 -0.51 -12.04 0.93
CA ALA A 56 -1.59 -11.10 1.13
C ALA A 56 -2.86 -11.49 0.37
N HIS A 57 -2.82 -12.58 -0.42
CA HIS A 57 -3.94 -13.04 -1.25
C HIS A 57 -4.47 -11.98 -2.24
N ILE A 58 -3.59 -11.06 -2.65
CA ILE A 58 -3.90 -10.00 -3.61
C ILE A 58 -3.21 -10.30 -4.94
N ASP A 59 -4.01 -10.58 -5.96
CA ASP A 59 -3.54 -10.69 -7.34
C ASP A 59 -3.56 -9.31 -7.99
N VAL A 60 -2.42 -8.62 -8.02
CA VAL A 60 -2.35 -7.21 -8.45
C VAL A 60 -2.81 -6.97 -9.90
N ASP A 61 -2.78 -8.03 -10.73
CA ASP A 61 -3.29 -8.01 -12.11
C ASP A 61 -4.82 -8.11 -12.20
N ASN A 62 -5.50 -8.49 -11.12
CA ASN A 62 -6.97 -8.70 -11.09
C ASN A 62 -7.67 -8.04 -9.89
N VAL A 63 -6.93 -7.44 -8.96
CA VAL A 63 -7.48 -6.81 -7.75
C VAL A 63 -8.38 -5.63 -8.11
N ILE A 64 -9.51 -5.53 -7.40
CA ILE A 64 -10.35 -4.33 -7.42
C ILE A 64 -9.92 -3.48 -6.22
N VAL A 65 -9.65 -2.21 -6.47
CA VAL A 65 -9.23 -1.24 -5.46
C VAL A 65 -10.30 -0.17 -5.28
N GLU A 66 -10.37 0.39 -4.07
CA GLU A 66 -11.35 1.42 -3.72
C GLU A 66 -10.93 2.81 -4.23
N TYR A 67 -9.63 3.06 -4.30
CA TYR A 67 -9.05 4.27 -4.89
C TYR A 67 -7.65 3.99 -5.43
N VAL A 68 -7.18 4.88 -6.32
CA VAL A 68 -5.81 4.95 -6.81
C VAL A 68 -5.37 6.41 -6.87
N ASP A 69 -4.49 6.81 -5.96
CA ASP A 69 -3.90 8.15 -5.93
C ASP A 69 -2.46 8.13 -6.43
N LYS A 70 -2.04 9.24 -7.04
CA LYS A 70 -0.63 9.48 -7.38
C LYS A 70 0.07 10.23 -6.26
N ILE A 71 1.27 9.78 -5.92
CA ILE A 71 2.20 10.49 -5.05
C ILE A 71 3.32 11.05 -5.92
N GLU A 72 3.25 12.34 -6.23
CA GLU A 72 4.31 13.06 -6.93
C GLU A 72 5.40 13.46 -5.93
N CYS A 73 6.62 12.97 -6.13
CA CYS A 73 7.72 13.25 -5.23
C CYS A 73 8.62 14.36 -5.78
N SER A 74 9.20 15.16 -4.89
CA SER A 74 10.15 16.23 -5.22
C SER A 74 11.41 15.76 -5.96
N ASN A 75 11.72 14.46 -5.93
CA ASN A 75 12.84 13.85 -6.67
C ASN A 75 12.44 13.28 -8.03
N GLU A 76 11.32 13.75 -8.61
CA GLU A 76 10.77 13.36 -9.91
C GLU A 76 10.28 11.90 -9.99
N LYS A 77 10.35 11.14 -8.89
CA LYS A 77 9.72 9.83 -8.80
C LYS A 77 8.22 9.98 -8.58
N VAL A 78 7.45 9.05 -9.14
CA VAL A 78 6.01 8.95 -8.93
C VAL A 78 5.69 7.58 -8.39
N TYR A 79 4.78 7.53 -7.42
CA TYR A 79 4.24 6.30 -6.87
C TYR A 79 2.71 6.32 -7.02
N THR A 80 2.10 5.15 -6.98
CA THR A 80 0.65 5.00 -6.77
C THR A 80 0.39 4.53 -5.35
N SER A 81 -0.62 5.08 -4.70
CA SER A 81 -1.20 4.56 -3.46
C SER A 81 -2.60 4.03 -3.77
N SER A 82 -2.86 2.77 -3.46
CA SER A 82 -4.14 2.13 -3.75
C SER A 82 -4.63 1.32 -2.57
N LEU A 83 -5.94 1.35 -2.30
CA LEU A 83 -6.53 0.58 -1.21
C LEU A 83 -7.28 -0.63 -1.74
N ALA A 84 -6.90 -1.83 -1.30
CA ALA A 84 -7.70 -3.04 -1.49
C ALA A 84 -8.37 -3.41 -0.16
N LEU A 85 -9.70 -3.56 -0.16
CA LEU A 85 -10.42 -4.13 0.98
C LEU A 85 -10.45 -5.65 0.84
N CYS A 86 -9.93 -6.37 1.83
CA CYS A 86 -10.03 -7.82 1.89
C CYS A 86 -11.05 -8.22 2.97
N ASN A 87 -12.29 -8.42 2.54
CA ASN A 87 -13.47 -8.61 3.41
C ASN A 87 -13.81 -7.35 4.23
N ASN A 88 -14.63 -7.50 5.28
CA ASN A 88 -15.26 -6.36 5.96
C ASN A 88 -14.33 -5.55 6.87
N ASP A 89 -13.33 -6.16 7.50
CA ASP A 89 -12.54 -5.53 8.57
C ASP A 89 -11.02 -5.60 8.34
N TYR A 90 -10.60 -5.80 7.08
CA TYR A 90 -9.19 -5.89 6.73
C TYR A 90 -8.88 -5.17 5.42
N SER A 91 -7.85 -4.33 5.45
CA SER A 91 -7.45 -3.50 4.32
C SER A 91 -5.95 -3.59 4.04
N VAL A 92 -5.59 -3.49 2.76
CA VAL A 92 -4.20 -3.44 2.32
C VAL A 92 -4.01 -2.23 1.42
N SER A 93 -3.18 -1.29 1.88
CA SER A 93 -2.71 -0.19 1.04
C SER A 93 -1.46 -0.63 0.28
N LEU A 94 -1.53 -0.59 -1.05
CA LEU A 94 -0.43 -0.88 -1.96
C LEU A 94 0.23 0.44 -2.37
N VAL A 95 1.51 0.60 -2.02
CA VAL A 95 2.35 1.70 -2.48
C VAL A 95 3.36 1.15 -3.49
N ILE A 96 3.21 1.54 -4.75
CA ILE A 96 3.96 0.96 -5.87
C ILE A 96 4.62 2.08 -6.68
N PRO A 97 5.92 1.99 -7.05
CA PRO A 97 6.51 2.90 -8.02
C PRO A 97 5.69 2.90 -9.31
N PHE A 98 5.31 4.08 -9.80
CA PHE A 98 4.38 4.24 -10.92
C PHE A 98 4.82 3.46 -12.17
N GLU A 99 6.14 3.38 -12.40
CA GLU A 99 6.75 2.67 -13.53
C GLU A 99 6.43 1.17 -13.57
N ILE A 100 6.20 0.55 -12.40
CA ILE A 100 5.89 -0.88 -12.27
C ILE A 100 4.47 -1.13 -11.78
N THR A 101 3.65 -0.09 -11.61
CA THR A 101 2.25 -0.28 -11.20
C THR A 101 1.49 -1.09 -12.26
N PRO A 102 0.84 -2.21 -11.86
CA PRO A 102 0.11 -3.06 -12.79
C PRO A 102 -0.97 -2.30 -13.56
N LYS A 103 -1.13 -2.63 -14.85
CA LYS A 103 -2.12 -1.98 -15.73
C LYS A 103 -3.53 -2.05 -15.18
N ASN A 104 -3.88 -3.15 -14.51
CA ASN A 104 -5.17 -3.31 -13.87
C ASN A 104 -5.45 -2.23 -12.82
N ILE A 105 -4.47 -1.90 -11.98
CA ILE A 105 -4.58 -0.83 -10.97
C ILE A 105 -4.62 0.53 -11.67
N LEU A 106 -3.74 0.77 -12.65
CA LEU A 106 -3.72 2.04 -13.38
C LEU A 106 -5.03 2.35 -14.12
N ASN A 107 -5.76 1.33 -14.56
CA ASN A 107 -7.07 1.48 -15.22
C ASN A 107 -8.21 1.85 -14.25
N GLN A 108 -7.96 1.81 -12.93
CA GLN A 108 -8.92 2.13 -11.86
C GLN A 108 -8.70 3.52 -11.25
N MET A 109 -7.79 4.31 -11.84
CA MET A 109 -7.51 5.70 -11.46
C MET A 109 -8.56 6.68 -11.97
#